data_AF-A0AAU2LTJ6-F1
#
_entry.id   AF-A0AAU2LTJ6-F1
#
_cell.length_a   1.000
_cell.length_b   1.000
_cell.length_c   1.000
_cell.angle_alpha   90.00
_cell.angle_beta   90.00
_cell.angle_gamma   90.00
#
_symmetry.space_group_name_H-M   'P 1'
#
loop_
_entity.id
_entity.type
_entity.pdbx_description
1 polymer ?
#
loop_
_entity_poly.entity_id
_entity_poly.type
_entity_poly.pdbx_seq_one_letter_code
_entity_poly.pdbx_strand_id
1 'polypeptide(L)'
;MTLDEAAPVTAAPRRRAAGDPVKTLLHRHRALCERAVDPLEIAAGLEVQGITDRTAARFRHRDVFSLAEELYARTPRGDEPAAPCAVRPSDARALRGFGYAVLPGAVALGASAAGVPFAGPVAVLVTVAALVWPAGPAPVSAGRFPYAALLLAAAAVGWAVHRHGTPLGVALALAAAPGYLVGAVFASRARSRLAGSRALEDFADRARPLLIAAALAFTAAATGAAAIAGTPYAVAVPLALLLFLARLLLVHGAPRGPVAAALALVLVPTPPAVAAAAAGLLVHAALVLSRASAHARH
;
A
#
# COMPACT_ATOMS: atom_id res chain seq x y z
N MET A 1 5.46 -74.55 -34.39
CA MET A 1 6.69 -73.73 -34.32
C MET A 1 6.72 -72.84 -35.54
N THR A 2 6.19 -71.63 -35.41
CA THR A 2 6.51 -70.45 -36.24
C THR A 2 5.92 -69.27 -35.47
N LEU A 3 6.80 -68.54 -34.79
CA LEU A 3 6.48 -67.30 -34.10
C LEU A 3 6.39 -66.20 -35.17
N ASP A 4 5.30 -65.44 -35.13
CA ASP A 4 5.03 -64.31 -36.02
C ASP A 4 5.99 -63.16 -35.69
N GLU A 5 6.70 -62.69 -36.70
CA GLU A 5 7.81 -61.75 -36.60
C GLU A 5 7.27 -60.32 -36.62
N ALA A 6 7.22 -59.69 -35.45
CA ALA A 6 6.78 -58.31 -35.28
C ALA A 6 7.80 -57.33 -35.89
N ALA A 7 7.42 -56.70 -37.00
CA ALA A 7 8.19 -55.65 -37.66
C ALA A 7 8.40 -54.42 -36.73
N PRO A 8 9.60 -53.82 -36.67
CA PRO A 8 9.84 -52.62 -35.88
C PRO A 8 9.15 -51.42 -36.53
N VAL A 9 8.18 -50.85 -35.81
CA VAL A 9 7.56 -49.56 -36.14
C VAL A 9 8.66 -48.49 -36.14
N THR A 10 8.99 -47.99 -37.33
CA THR A 10 9.86 -46.83 -37.53
C THR A 10 9.34 -45.66 -36.71
N ALA A 11 10.06 -45.33 -35.63
CA ALA A 11 9.77 -44.19 -34.79
C ALA A 11 9.79 -42.90 -35.62
N ALA A 12 8.65 -42.21 -35.66
CA ALA A 12 8.53 -40.89 -36.27
C ALA A 12 9.60 -39.95 -35.69
N PRO A 13 10.19 -39.04 -36.51
CA PRO A 13 11.25 -38.16 -36.05
C PRO A 13 10.73 -37.31 -34.90
N ARG A 14 11.28 -37.54 -33.70
CA ARG A 14 11.10 -36.68 -32.53
C ARG A 14 11.42 -35.26 -32.96
N ARG A 15 10.40 -34.38 -32.96
CA ARG A 15 10.57 -32.94 -33.20
C ARG A 15 11.79 -32.47 -32.40
N ARG A 16 12.79 -31.94 -33.10
CA ARG A 16 13.94 -31.25 -32.51
C ARG A 16 13.46 -30.44 -31.32
N ALA A 17 14.09 -30.62 -30.16
CA ALA A 17 13.84 -29.82 -28.97
C ALA A 17 13.86 -28.34 -29.38
N ALA A 18 12.68 -27.76 -29.54
CA ALA A 18 12.53 -26.32 -29.66
C ALA A 18 13.17 -25.78 -28.39
N GLY A 19 14.21 -24.96 -28.54
CA GLY A 19 14.92 -24.37 -27.41
C GLY A 19 13.93 -23.79 -26.42
N ASP A 20 14.32 -23.79 -25.15
CA ASP A 20 13.49 -23.27 -24.06
C ASP A 20 12.87 -21.90 -24.46
N PRO A 21 11.54 -21.84 -24.67
CA PRO A 21 10.89 -20.66 -25.21
C PRO A 21 11.01 -19.48 -24.25
N VAL A 22 11.10 -19.75 -22.95
CA VAL A 22 11.32 -18.74 -21.90
C VAL A 22 12.73 -18.18 -22.01
N LYS A 23 13.74 -19.01 -22.30
CA LYS A 23 15.12 -18.54 -22.51
C LYS A 23 15.24 -17.61 -23.72
N THR A 24 14.51 -17.91 -24.80
CA THR A 24 14.45 -17.05 -26.00
C THR A 24 13.78 -15.72 -25.68
N LEU A 25 12.71 -15.74 -24.89
CA LEU A 25 12.02 -14.55 -24.41
C LEU A 25 12.91 -13.70 -23.49
N LEU A 26 13.61 -14.33 -22.55
CA LEU A 26 14.58 -13.67 -21.66
C LEU A 26 15.66 -12.95 -22.46
N HIS A 27 16.16 -13.57 -23.53
CA HIS A 27 17.16 -12.94 -24.39
C HIS A 27 16.63 -11.70 -25.11
N ARG A 28 15.38 -11.74 -25.61
CA ARG A 28 14.74 -10.59 -26.28
C ARG A 28 14.44 -9.45 -25.31
N HIS A 29 14.02 -9.76 -24.09
CA HIS A 29 13.63 -8.79 -23.07
C HIS A 29 14.72 -8.55 -22.01
N ARG A 30 15.99 -8.86 -22.35
CA ARG A 30 17.12 -8.85 -21.41
C ARG A 30 17.29 -7.51 -20.69
N ALA A 31 17.29 -6.41 -21.43
CA ALA A 31 17.44 -5.06 -20.85
C ALA A 31 16.28 -4.65 -19.93
N LEU A 32 15.12 -5.30 -20.06
CA LEU A 32 13.97 -5.11 -19.19
C LEU A 32 14.11 -5.95 -17.92
N CYS A 33 14.45 -7.24 -18.07
CA CYS A 33 14.65 -8.15 -16.94
C CYS A 33 15.85 -7.78 -16.04
N GLU A 34 16.93 -7.23 -16.62
CA GLU A 34 18.11 -6.79 -15.87
C GLU A 34 17.89 -5.48 -15.09
N ARG A 35 17.01 -4.58 -15.57
CA ARG A 35 16.68 -3.32 -14.89
C ARG A 35 15.54 -3.44 -13.90
N ALA A 36 14.64 -4.41 -14.12
CA ALA A 36 13.46 -4.57 -13.30
C ALA A 36 13.81 -5.00 -11.87
N VAL A 37 13.29 -4.27 -10.91
CA VAL A 37 13.55 -4.48 -9.48
C VAL A 37 12.61 -5.55 -8.90
N ASP A 38 11.51 -5.87 -9.59
CA ASP A 38 10.54 -6.88 -9.18
C ASP A 38 9.78 -7.52 -10.36
N PRO A 39 9.08 -8.66 -10.16
CA PRO A 39 8.31 -9.32 -11.22
C PRO A 39 7.14 -8.51 -11.79
N LEU A 40 6.58 -7.54 -11.06
CA LEU A 40 5.48 -6.70 -11.57
C LEU A 40 5.99 -5.70 -12.61
N GLU A 41 7.18 -5.15 -12.45
CA GLU A 41 7.82 -4.32 -13.48
C GLU A 41 8.09 -5.12 -14.76
N ILE A 42 8.46 -6.39 -14.62
CA ILE A 42 8.59 -7.30 -15.76
C ILE A 42 7.22 -7.54 -16.42
N ALA A 43 6.18 -7.82 -15.64
CA ALA A 43 4.83 -8.03 -16.18
C ALA A 43 4.28 -6.80 -16.92
N ALA A 44 4.38 -5.61 -16.33
CA ALA A 44 3.96 -4.36 -16.97
C ALA A 44 4.78 -4.06 -18.23
N GLY A 45 6.09 -4.32 -18.19
CA GLY A 45 6.98 -4.20 -19.33
C GLY A 45 6.63 -5.13 -20.49
N LEU A 46 6.25 -6.37 -20.17
CA LEU A 46 5.79 -7.37 -21.13
C LEU A 46 4.44 -6.97 -21.74
N GLU A 47 3.50 -6.45 -20.95
CA GLU A 47 2.19 -5.98 -21.43
C GLU A 47 2.31 -4.78 -22.39
N VAL A 48 3.16 -3.80 -22.07
CA VAL A 48 3.45 -2.65 -22.96
C VAL A 48 4.03 -3.13 -24.30
N GLN A 49 4.77 -4.23 -24.28
CA GLN A 49 5.35 -4.86 -25.47
C GLN A 49 4.39 -5.90 -26.10
N GLY A 50 3.13 -5.93 -25.67
CA GLY A 50 2.04 -6.69 -26.29
C GLY A 50 1.90 -8.15 -25.82
N ILE A 51 2.59 -8.55 -24.75
CA ILE A 51 2.47 -9.89 -24.16
C ILE A 51 1.27 -9.89 -23.22
N THR A 52 0.25 -10.69 -23.54
CA THR A 52 -0.97 -10.86 -22.75
C THR A 52 -1.06 -12.27 -22.17
N ASP A 53 -2.04 -12.55 -21.32
CA ASP A 53 -2.22 -13.89 -20.72
C ASP A 53 -2.35 -15.00 -21.77
N ARG A 54 -3.03 -14.71 -22.88
CA ARG A 54 -3.13 -15.63 -24.02
C ARG A 54 -1.76 -15.91 -24.65
N THR A 55 -0.87 -14.93 -24.65
CA THR A 55 0.52 -15.08 -25.10
C THR A 55 1.34 -15.83 -24.05
N ALA A 56 1.15 -15.56 -22.76
CA ALA A 56 1.82 -16.25 -21.65
C ALA A 56 1.50 -17.75 -21.58
N ALA A 57 0.24 -18.13 -21.89
CA ALA A 57 -0.17 -19.53 -22.02
C ALA A 57 0.64 -20.30 -23.08
N ARG A 58 1.13 -19.63 -24.13
CA ARG A 58 2.01 -20.24 -25.16
C ARG A 58 3.40 -20.58 -24.61
N PHE A 59 3.82 -19.89 -23.55
CA PHE A 59 5.03 -20.18 -22.79
C PHE A 59 4.80 -21.18 -21.64
N ARG A 60 3.61 -21.81 -21.56
CA ARG A 60 3.18 -22.72 -20.49
C ARG A 60 3.07 -22.08 -19.10
N HIS A 61 2.86 -20.77 -19.04
CA HIS A 61 2.56 -20.05 -17.80
C HIS A 61 1.08 -19.64 -17.78
N ARG A 62 0.46 -19.65 -16.58
CA ARG A 62 -0.98 -19.40 -16.42
C ARG A 62 -1.39 -17.98 -16.84
N ASP A 63 -0.54 -17.00 -16.55
CA ASP A 63 -0.75 -15.58 -16.77
C ASP A 63 0.60 -14.87 -16.99
N VAL A 64 0.55 -13.60 -17.43
CA VAL A 64 1.75 -12.76 -17.62
C VAL A 64 2.57 -12.64 -16.33
N PHE A 65 1.91 -12.65 -15.17
CA PHE A 65 2.56 -12.55 -13.87
C PHE A 65 3.43 -13.79 -13.57
N SER A 66 2.89 -14.99 -13.77
CA SER A 66 3.62 -16.27 -13.60
C SER A 66 4.80 -16.38 -14.59
N LEU A 67 4.64 -15.85 -15.80
CA LEU A 67 5.72 -15.75 -16.78
C LEU A 67 6.80 -14.75 -16.33
N ALA A 68 6.38 -13.61 -15.77
CA ALA A 68 7.29 -12.60 -15.26
C ALA A 68 8.06 -13.06 -14.03
N GLU A 69 7.44 -13.84 -13.12
CA GLU A 69 8.13 -14.48 -12.00
C GLU A 69 9.20 -15.47 -12.48
N GLU A 70 8.90 -16.28 -13.49
CA GLU A 70 9.87 -17.23 -14.06
C GLU A 70 11.04 -16.50 -14.74
N LEU A 71 10.78 -15.43 -15.48
CA LEU A 71 11.82 -14.58 -16.08
C LEU A 71 12.65 -13.86 -15.01
N TYR A 72 12.01 -13.39 -13.94
CA TYR A 72 12.68 -12.81 -12.79
C TYR A 72 13.61 -13.85 -12.16
N ALA A 73 13.13 -15.06 -11.85
CA ALA A 73 13.92 -16.11 -11.21
C ALA A 73 15.16 -16.56 -12.04
N ARG A 74 15.05 -16.55 -13.37
CA ARG A 74 16.12 -16.99 -14.29
C ARG A 74 17.15 -15.93 -14.66
N THR A 75 16.92 -14.66 -14.32
CA THR A 75 17.85 -13.58 -14.64
C THR A 75 19.03 -13.63 -13.67
N PRO A 76 20.29 -13.82 -14.15
CA PRO A 76 21.45 -13.89 -13.28
C PRO A 76 21.67 -12.55 -12.59
N ARG A 77 21.39 -12.50 -11.28
CA ARG A 77 21.73 -11.40 -10.38
C ARG A 77 22.92 -11.89 -9.58
N GLY A 78 24.04 -11.18 -9.64
CA GLY A 78 25.33 -11.64 -9.09
C GLY A 78 25.20 -12.23 -7.68
N ASP A 79 25.88 -13.35 -7.46
CA ASP A 79 25.80 -14.19 -6.28
C ASP A 79 25.94 -13.41 -4.96
N GLU A 80 25.00 -13.63 -4.03
CA GLU A 80 25.12 -13.28 -2.62
C GLU A 80 25.95 -14.36 -1.89
N PRO A 81 27.01 -13.99 -1.15
CA PRO A 81 27.54 -14.81 -0.07
C PRO A 81 26.48 -15.00 1.02
N ALA A 82 26.46 -16.20 1.60
CA ALA A 82 25.57 -16.70 2.65
C ALA A 82 24.95 -15.66 3.62
N ALA A 83 23.65 -15.80 3.82
CA ALA A 83 22.74 -14.98 4.62
C ALA A 83 23.31 -14.41 5.94
N PRO A 84 22.88 -13.18 6.27
CA PRO A 84 21.91 -13.02 7.34
C PRO A 84 20.65 -12.30 6.85
N CYS A 85 19.47 -12.89 7.09
CA CYS A 85 18.14 -12.29 6.91
C CYS A 85 17.99 -11.36 5.68
N ALA A 86 17.76 -11.95 4.50
CA ALA A 86 17.33 -11.21 3.32
C ALA A 86 15.98 -10.53 3.60
N VAL A 87 16.04 -9.26 4.00
CA VAL A 87 14.93 -8.32 4.05
C VAL A 87 14.29 -8.31 2.66
N ARG A 88 13.01 -8.71 2.54
CA ARG A 88 12.37 -8.84 1.23
C ARG A 88 12.42 -7.47 0.50
N PRO A 89 12.45 -7.41 -0.84
CA PRO A 89 12.43 -6.13 -1.56
C PRO A 89 11.23 -5.23 -1.20
N SER A 90 10.09 -5.84 -0.80
CA SER A 90 8.94 -5.15 -0.20
C SER A 90 9.30 -4.47 1.12
N ASP A 91 10.12 -5.12 1.94
CA ASP A 91 10.56 -4.65 3.24
C ASP A 91 11.56 -3.51 3.05
N ALA A 92 12.44 -3.56 2.04
CA ALA A 92 13.33 -2.45 1.71
C ALA A 92 12.59 -1.19 1.21
N ARG A 93 11.55 -1.33 0.37
CA ARG A 93 10.69 -0.20 -0.03
C ARG A 93 9.83 0.29 1.13
N ALA A 94 9.34 -0.60 1.98
CA ALA A 94 8.60 -0.24 3.19
C ALA A 94 9.50 0.49 4.20
N LEU A 95 10.75 0.07 4.37
CA LEU A 95 11.77 0.70 5.20
C LEU A 95 12.21 2.05 4.65
N ARG A 96 12.40 2.18 3.33
CA ARG A 96 12.66 3.48 2.69
C ARG A 96 11.47 4.43 2.85
N GLY A 97 10.25 3.94 2.59
CA GLY A 97 9.02 4.70 2.82
C GLY A 97 8.83 5.10 4.28
N PHE A 98 9.20 4.22 5.22
CA PHE A 98 9.22 4.52 6.64
C PHE A 98 10.26 5.58 7.00
N GLY A 99 11.49 5.47 6.50
CA GLY A 99 12.53 6.49 6.71
C GLY A 99 12.08 7.87 6.21
N TYR A 100 11.49 7.93 5.01
CA TYR A 100 10.89 9.17 4.49
C TYR A 100 9.65 9.63 5.27
N ALA A 101 8.92 8.73 5.93
CA ALA A 101 7.77 9.08 6.75
C ALA A 101 8.16 9.51 8.18
N VAL A 102 9.33 9.09 8.69
CA VAL A 102 9.87 9.47 10.01
C VAL A 102 10.57 10.83 9.95
N LEU A 103 11.27 11.12 8.85
CA LEU A 103 12.00 12.37 8.62
C LEU A 103 11.18 13.63 8.95
N PRO A 104 9.93 13.78 8.48
CA PRO A 104 9.11 14.95 8.76
C PRO A 104 8.75 15.09 10.25
N GLY A 105 8.44 13.97 10.93
CA GLY A 105 8.16 13.96 12.36
C GLY A 105 9.38 14.33 13.21
N ALA A 106 10.56 13.85 12.82
CA ALA A 106 11.82 14.21 13.46
C ALA A 106 12.17 15.69 13.28
N VAL A 107 11.95 16.25 12.09
CA VAL A 107 12.16 17.68 11.81
C VAL A 107 11.19 18.55 12.61
N ALA A 108 9.91 18.18 12.69
CA ALA A 108 8.92 18.91 13.48
C ALA A 108 9.23 18.88 14.99
N LEU A 109 9.65 17.71 15.50
CA LEU A 109 10.08 17.55 16.89
C LEU A 109 11.33 18.41 17.18
N GLY A 110 12.36 18.32 16.34
CA GLY A 110 13.58 19.13 16.47
C GLY A 110 13.30 20.63 16.40
N ALA A 111 12.43 21.08 15.48
CA ALA A 111 11.99 22.46 15.38
C ALA A 111 11.25 22.93 16.65
N SER A 112 10.37 22.10 17.22
CA SER A 112 9.69 22.42 18.48
C SER A 112 10.67 22.52 19.65
N ALA A 113 11.63 21.60 19.76
CA ALA A 113 12.64 21.58 20.82
C ALA A 113 13.61 22.77 20.72
N ALA A 114 13.89 23.24 19.49
CA ALA A 114 14.70 24.43 19.22
C ALA A 114 13.96 25.76 19.42
N GLY A 115 12.66 25.74 19.74
CA GLY A 115 11.87 26.94 19.97
C GLY A 115 11.69 27.83 18.73
N VAL A 116 11.79 27.29 17.52
CA VAL A 116 11.65 28.11 16.31
C VAL A 116 10.21 28.64 16.16
N PRO A 117 10.03 29.93 15.82
CA PRO A 117 8.71 30.58 15.79
C PRO A 117 7.74 29.97 14.76
N PHE A 118 8.27 29.26 13.76
CA PHE A 118 7.48 28.60 12.72
C PHE A 118 7.25 27.10 12.95
N ALA A 119 7.55 26.56 14.15
CA ALA A 119 7.37 25.13 14.44
C ALA A 119 5.94 24.63 14.19
N GLY A 120 4.93 25.42 14.54
CA GLY A 120 3.52 25.09 14.29
C GLY A 120 3.19 24.97 12.79
N PRO A 121 3.41 26.02 12.00
CA PRO A 121 3.26 25.98 10.54
C PRO A 121 4.05 24.84 9.88
N VAL A 122 5.29 24.60 10.31
CA VAL A 122 6.13 23.50 9.80
C VAL A 122 5.51 22.15 10.14
N ALA A 123 5.03 21.94 11.36
CA ALA A 123 4.35 20.70 11.76
C ALA A 123 3.06 20.45 10.96
N VAL A 124 2.28 21.50 10.68
CA VAL A 124 1.09 21.44 9.81
C VAL A 124 1.48 21.08 8.37
N LEU A 125 2.50 21.74 7.82
CA LEU A 125 2.94 21.49 6.45
C LEU A 125 3.51 20.07 6.29
N VAL A 126 4.24 19.60 7.29
CA VAL A 126 4.77 18.24 7.41
C VAL A 126 3.65 17.19 7.45
N THR A 127 2.66 17.38 8.32
CA THR A 127 1.54 16.42 8.47
C THR A 127 0.71 16.34 7.20
N VAL A 128 0.43 17.49 6.58
CA VAL A 128 -0.24 17.57 5.27
C VAL A 128 0.61 16.92 4.17
N ALA A 129 1.92 17.19 4.12
CA ALA A 129 2.81 16.54 3.17
C ALA A 129 2.82 15.02 3.34
N ALA A 130 2.80 14.50 4.57
CA ALA A 130 2.75 13.06 4.84
C ALA A 130 1.41 12.41 4.47
N LEU A 131 0.31 13.16 4.54
CA LEU A 131 -1.02 12.74 4.02
C LEU A 131 -1.02 12.64 2.49
N VAL A 132 -0.31 13.55 1.82
CA VAL A 132 -0.22 13.63 0.35
C VAL A 132 0.84 12.69 -0.22
N TRP A 133 1.87 12.34 0.57
CA TRP A 133 2.99 11.55 0.06
C TRP A 133 2.52 10.18 -0.45
N PRO A 134 2.69 9.91 -1.77
CA PRO A 134 2.10 8.74 -2.38
C PRO A 134 2.76 7.48 -1.86
N ALA A 135 1.93 6.56 -1.39
CA ALA A 135 2.34 5.17 -1.15
C ALA A 135 2.39 4.41 -2.49
N GLY A 136 3.30 4.82 -3.38
CA GLY A 136 3.57 4.18 -4.67
C GLY A 136 2.86 4.81 -5.89
N PRO A 137 3.29 4.43 -7.11
CA PRO A 137 2.75 4.96 -8.36
C PRO A 137 1.35 4.37 -8.59
N ALA A 138 0.32 5.03 -8.05
CA ALA A 138 -1.05 4.73 -8.46
C ALA A 138 -1.24 5.21 -9.91
N PRO A 139 -1.83 4.40 -10.81
CA PRO A 139 -2.11 4.82 -12.17
C PRO A 139 -3.00 6.05 -12.14
N VAL A 140 -2.52 7.10 -12.82
CA VAL A 140 -3.18 8.39 -13.00
C VAL A 140 -4.37 8.18 -13.96
N SER A 141 -5.36 7.42 -13.54
CA SER A 141 -6.64 7.36 -14.23
C SER A 141 -7.49 8.51 -13.70
N ALA A 142 -7.61 9.52 -14.55
CA ALA A 142 -8.13 10.85 -14.31
C ALA A 142 -9.52 10.90 -13.68
N GLY A 143 -9.67 11.82 -12.72
CA GLY A 143 -10.96 12.38 -12.33
C GLY A 143 -10.91 13.10 -10.98
N ARG A 144 -10.24 14.25 -10.94
CA ARG A 144 -9.97 15.10 -9.75
C ARG A 144 -9.18 14.39 -8.64
N PHE A 145 -7.87 14.68 -8.62
CA PHE A 145 -7.04 14.56 -7.43
C PHE A 145 -7.81 15.13 -6.22
N PRO A 146 -7.76 14.52 -5.03
CA PRO A 146 -8.63 14.85 -3.89
C PRO A 146 -8.25 16.16 -3.20
N TYR A 147 -7.97 17.23 -3.95
CA TYR A 147 -7.56 18.54 -3.43
C TYR A 147 -8.53 19.06 -2.37
N ALA A 148 -9.84 18.94 -2.57
CA ALA A 148 -10.82 19.40 -1.57
C ALA A 148 -10.71 18.65 -0.22
N ALA A 149 -10.52 17.32 -0.25
CA ALA A 149 -10.35 16.55 0.98
C ALA A 149 -8.98 16.81 1.64
N LEU A 150 -7.94 16.99 0.84
CA LEU A 150 -6.60 17.36 1.33
C LEU A 150 -6.58 18.77 1.94
N LEU A 151 -7.27 19.73 1.32
CA LEU A 151 -7.44 21.08 1.84
C LEU A 151 -8.24 21.07 3.13
N LEU A 152 -9.31 20.27 3.22
CA LEU A 152 -10.06 20.09 4.47
C LEU A 152 -9.21 19.43 5.56
N ALA A 153 -8.37 18.45 5.23
CA ALA A 153 -7.43 17.86 6.17
C ALA A 153 -6.37 18.87 6.63
N ALA A 154 -5.84 19.68 5.72
CA ALA A 154 -4.91 20.76 6.06
C ALA A 154 -5.56 21.81 6.97
N ALA A 155 -6.80 22.21 6.65
CA ALA A 155 -7.58 23.15 7.46
C ALA A 155 -7.87 22.56 8.86
N ALA A 156 -8.28 21.28 8.93
CA ALA A 156 -8.56 20.59 10.19
C ALA A 156 -7.31 20.47 11.07
N VAL A 157 -6.16 20.09 10.49
CA VAL A 157 -4.89 19.99 11.21
C VAL A 157 -4.39 21.37 11.64
N GLY A 158 -4.42 22.36 10.74
CA GLY A 158 -4.05 23.74 11.06
C GLY A 158 -4.91 24.33 12.18
N TRP A 159 -6.22 24.12 12.11
CA TRP A 159 -7.17 24.53 13.14
C TRP A 159 -6.90 23.85 14.49
N ALA A 160 -6.67 22.53 14.48
CA ALA A 160 -6.40 21.78 15.70
C ALA A 160 -5.06 22.20 16.34
N VAL A 161 -4.01 22.41 15.55
CA VAL A 161 -2.71 22.92 16.02
C VAL A 161 -2.83 24.35 16.56
N HIS A 162 -3.62 25.21 15.90
CA HIS A 162 -3.89 26.55 16.40
C HIS A 162 -4.58 26.53 17.78
N ARG A 163 -5.54 25.61 17.97
CA ARG A 163 -6.32 25.51 19.22
C ARG A 163 -5.57 24.82 20.36
N HIS A 164 -4.81 23.76 20.06
CA HIS A 164 -4.21 22.86 21.05
C HIS A 164 -2.68 22.98 21.14
N GLY A 165 -2.09 23.84 20.31
CA GLY A 165 -0.66 24.12 20.31
C GLY A 165 0.16 23.23 19.38
N THR A 166 1.43 23.61 19.24
CA THR A 166 2.44 22.90 18.43
C THR A 166 2.69 21.45 18.86
N PRO A 167 2.56 21.04 20.15
CA PRO A 167 2.71 19.64 20.55
C PRO A 167 1.78 18.69 19.81
N LEU A 168 0.55 19.13 19.53
CA LEU A 168 -0.40 18.32 18.76
C LEU A 168 0.10 18.07 17.33
N GLY A 169 0.65 19.10 16.69
CA GLY A 169 1.22 18.99 15.34
C GLY A 169 2.39 18.01 15.30
N VAL A 170 3.27 18.05 16.31
CA VAL A 170 4.38 17.11 16.47
C VAL A 170 3.87 15.68 16.66
N ALA A 171 2.86 15.47 17.52
CA ALA A 171 2.27 14.16 17.72
C ALA A 171 1.68 13.58 16.43
N LEU A 172 0.95 14.39 15.65
CA LEU A 172 0.39 13.98 14.37
C LEU A 172 1.49 13.66 13.34
N ALA A 173 2.57 14.43 13.33
CA ALA A 173 3.71 14.20 12.44
C ALA A 173 4.45 12.89 12.79
N LEU A 174 4.68 12.63 14.08
CA LEU A 174 5.26 11.37 14.57
C LEU A 174 4.36 10.17 14.27
N ALA A 175 3.04 10.33 14.35
CA ALA A 175 2.07 9.28 14.02
C ALA A 175 1.98 8.99 12.51
N ALA A 176 2.49 9.85 11.63
CA ALA A 176 2.41 9.64 10.19
C ALA A 176 3.23 8.42 9.72
N ALA A 177 4.41 8.20 10.31
CA ALA A 177 5.28 7.07 10.01
C ALA A 177 4.64 5.70 10.30
N PRO A 178 4.12 5.42 11.52
CA PRO A 178 3.41 4.16 11.78
C PRO A 178 2.14 4.04 10.94
N GLY A 179 1.46 5.16 10.60
CA GLY A 179 0.33 5.16 9.67
C GLY A 179 0.67 4.61 8.30
N TYR A 180 1.84 4.92 7.76
CA TYR A 180 2.32 4.37 6.50
C TYR A 180 2.54 2.85 6.58
N LEU A 181 3.25 2.39 7.62
CA LEU A 181 3.55 0.96 7.81
C LEU A 181 2.28 0.13 8.00
N VAL A 182 1.38 0.59 8.88
CA VAL A 182 0.11 -0.10 9.16
C VAL A 182 -0.75 -0.16 7.89
N GLY A 183 -0.80 0.92 7.11
CA GLY A 183 -1.49 0.93 5.82
C GLY A 183 -0.88 -0.04 4.80
N ALA A 184 0.45 -0.10 4.72
CA ALA A 184 1.16 -1.01 3.83
C ALA A 184 0.95 -2.49 4.20
N VAL A 185 0.99 -2.81 5.50
CA VAL A 185 0.70 -4.17 6.03
C VAL A 185 -0.76 -4.54 5.82
N PHE A 186 -1.68 -3.61 6.02
CA PHE A 186 -3.10 -3.82 5.71
C PHE A 186 -3.28 -4.14 4.23
N ALA A 187 -2.69 -3.35 3.32
CA ALA A 187 -2.79 -3.57 1.88
C ALA A 187 -2.11 -4.87 1.42
N SER A 188 -0.98 -5.27 2.03
CA SER A 188 -0.31 -6.55 1.70
C SER A 188 -1.11 -7.75 2.18
N ARG A 189 -1.67 -7.70 3.41
CA ARG A 189 -2.52 -8.75 3.96
C ARG A 189 -3.87 -8.85 3.29
N ALA A 190 -4.46 -7.72 2.89
CA ALA A 190 -5.69 -7.71 2.10
C ALA A 190 -5.47 -8.42 0.75
N ARG A 191 -4.37 -8.10 0.05
CA ARG A 191 -4.00 -8.74 -1.22
C ARG A 191 -3.72 -10.23 -1.09
N SER A 192 -2.96 -10.66 -0.07
CA SER A 192 -2.68 -12.09 0.13
C SER A 192 -3.92 -12.90 0.45
N ARG A 193 -4.90 -12.31 1.16
CA ARG A 193 -6.19 -12.98 1.44
C ARG A 193 -7.13 -12.99 0.24
N LEU A 194 -7.05 -12.00 -0.66
CA LEU A 194 -7.78 -12.03 -1.94
C LEU A 194 -7.29 -13.17 -2.84
N ALA A 195 -5.98 -13.43 -2.89
CA ALA A 195 -5.42 -14.50 -3.71
C ALA A 195 -5.85 -15.92 -3.26
N GLY A 196 -6.19 -16.08 -1.97
CA GLY A 196 -6.56 -17.38 -1.39
C GLY A 196 -8.08 -17.65 -1.27
N SER A 197 -8.93 -16.63 -1.38
CA SER A 197 -10.37 -16.77 -1.11
C SER A 197 -11.18 -16.86 -2.40
N ARG A 198 -11.91 -17.97 -2.59
CA ARG A 198 -12.81 -18.18 -3.75
C ARG A 198 -14.23 -17.64 -3.52
N ALA A 199 -14.61 -17.38 -2.27
CA ALA A 199 -15.90 -16.80 -1.86
C ALA A 199 -15.73 -15.39 -1.29
N LEU A 200 -16.73 -14.55 -1.49
CA LEU A 200 -16.69 -13.11 -1.24
C LEU A 200 -17.13 -12.75 0.18
N GLU A 201 -18.07 -13.51 0.74
CA GLU A 201 -18.50 -13.39 2.14
C GLU A 201 -17.33 -13.75 3.09
N ASP A 202 -16.61 -14.84 2.80
CA ASP A 202 -15.39 -15.24 3.53
C ASP A 202 -14.31 -14.14 3.56
N PHE A 203 -14.26 -13.30 2.52
CA PHE A 203 -13.33 -12.17 2.47
C PHE A 203 -13.80 -11.01 3.35
N ALA A 204 -15.09 -10.65 3.32
CA ALA A 204 -15.64 -9.57 4.14
C ALA A 204 -15.51 -9.88 5.64
N ASP A 205 -15.78 -11.12 6.04
CA ASP A 205 -15.64 -11.59 7.43
C ASP A 205 -14.19 -11.57 7.90
N ARG A 206 -13.22 -11.73 6.99
CA ARG A 206 -11.78 -11.66 7.28
C ARG A 206 -11.19 -10.25 7.12
N ALA A 207 -11.81 -9.37 6.36
CA ALA A 207 -11.35 -8.00 6.12
C ALA A 207 -11.68 -7.06 7.29
N ARG A 208 -12.85 -7.24 7.93
CA ARG A 208 -13.26 -6.49 9.14
C ARG A 208 -12.25 -6.60 10.30
N PRO A 209 -11.82 -7.79 10.74
CA PRO A 209 -10.84 -7.90 11.83
C PRO A 209 -9.48 -7.33 11.44
N LEU A 210 -9.10 -7.35 10.16
CA LEU A 210 -7.87 -6.71 9.69
C LEU A 210 -7.94 -5.18 9.81
N LEU A 211 -9.08 -4.57 9.47
CA LEU A 211 -9.27 -3.13 9.61
C LEU A 211 -9.26 -2.72 11.09
N ILE A 212 -9.92 -3.50 11.96
CA ILE A 212 -9.91 -3.26 13.40
C ILE A 212 -8.50 -3.40 13.95
N ALA A 213 -7.76 -4.45 13.57
CA ALA A 213 -6.38 -4.65 13.99
C ALA A 213 -5.47 -3.50 13.51
N ALA A 214 -5.66 -3.01 12.28
CA ALA A 214 -4.93 -1.86 11.76
C ALA A 214 -5.26 -0.58 12.54
N ALA A 215 -6.55 -0.32 12.80
CA ALA A 215 -6.99 0.83 13.59
C ALA A 215 -6.40 0.79 15.00
N LEU A 216 -6.46 -0.37 15.68
CA LEU A 216 -5.90 -0.55 17.03
C LEU A 216 -4.38 -0.37 17.06
N ALA A 217 -3.66 -0.98 16.11
CA ALA A 217 -2.21 -0.82 16.00
C ALA A 217 -1.84 0.66 15.76
N PHE A 218 -2.59 1.34 14.92
CA PHE A 218 -2.37 2.76 14.64
C PHE A 218 -2.69 3.64 15.86
N THR A 219 -3.81 3.40 16.56
CA THR A 219 -4.15 4.18 17.76
C THR A 219 -3.12 3.99 18.87
N ALA A 220 -2.54 2.79 19.01
CA ALA A 220 -1.46 2.52 19.96
C ALA A 220 -0.19 3.33 19.62
N ALA A 221 0.16 3.41 18.34
CA ALA A 221 1.26 4.24 17.88
C ALA A 221 0.99 5.74 18.06
N ALA A 222 -0.25 6.18 17.80
CA ALA A 222 -0.67 7.56 18.02
C ALA A 222 -0.66 7.96 19.50
N THR A 223 -1.01 7.05 20.43
CA THR A 223 -0.84 7.29 21.87
C THR A 223 0.62 7.46 22.27
N GLY A 224 1.53 6.65 21.70
CA GLY A 224 2.96 6.81 21.93
C GLY A 224 3.49 8.16 21.43
N ALA A 225 3.09 8.55 20.21
CA ALA A 225 3.43 9.85 19.63
C ALA A 225 2.90 11.04 20.47
N ALA A 226 1.68 10.92 20.99
CA ALA A 226 1.08 11.93 21.86
C ALA A 226 1.81 12.04 23.21
N ALA A 227 2.26 10.91 23.77
CA ALA A 227 3.05 10.89 25.00
C ALA A 227 4.41 11.56 24.81
N ILE A 228 5.11 11.26 23.71
CA ILE A 228 6.41 11.86 23.36
C ILE A 228 6.27 13.38 23.17
N ALA A 229 5.20 13.82 22.50
CA ALA A 229 4.97 15.23 22.26
C ALA A 229 4.39 15.98 23.47
N GLY A 230 3.92 15.29 24.50
CA GLY A 230 3.30 15.91 25.67
C GLY A 230 1.92 16.52 25.40
N THR A 231 1.13 15.96 24.47
CA THR A 231 -0.20 16.46 24.08
C THR A 231 -1.35 15.62 24.65
N PRO A 232 -2.53 16.19 24.92
CA PRO A 232 -3.69 15.43 25.41
C PRO A 232 -4.13 14.30 24.46
N TYR A 233 -4.22 13.08 24.97
CA TYR A 233 -4.63 11.89 24.19
C TYR A 233 -6.05 12.02 23.62
N ALA A 234 -6.95 12.65 24.38
CA ALA A 234 -8.36 12.82 24.03
C ALA A 234 -8.57 13.58 22.70
N VAL A 235 -7.59 14.37 22.27
CA VAL A 235 -7.63 15.11 21.00
C VAL A 235 -6.72 14.46 19.96
N ALA A 236 -5.50 14.09 20.35
CA ALA A 236 -4.49 13.59 19.42
C ALA A 236 -4.88 12.25 18.77
N VAL A 237 -5.35 11.29 19.57
CA VAL A 237 -5.66 9.93 19.09
C VAL A 237 -6.83 9.91 18.11
N PRO A 238 -8.02 10.50 18.39
CA PRO A 238 -9.12 10.46 17.45
C PRO A 238 -8.82 11.25 16.17
N LEU A 239 -8.08 12.36 16.26
CA LEU A 239 -7.69 13.14 15.09
C LEU A 239 -6.71 12.35 14.21
N ALA A 240 -5.69 11.73 14.81
CA ALA A 240 -4.76 10.87 14.08
C ALA A 240 -5.50 9.72 13.39
N LEU A 241 -6.42 9.04 14.11
CA LEU A 241 -7.20 7.93 13.59
C LEU A 241 -8.06 8.38 12.40
N LEU A 242 -8.71 9.53 12.51
CA LEU A 242 -9.50 10.12 11.43
C LEU A 242 -8.66 10.36 10.18
N LEU A 243 -7.48 10.96 10.32
CA LEU A 243 -6.56 11.23 9.21
C LEU A 243 -6.05 9.93 8.57
N PHE A 244 -5.74 8.91 9.38
CA PHE A 244 -5.36 7.59 8.89
C PHE A 244 -6.48 6.93 8.07
N LEU A 245 -7.72 6.94 8.58
CA LEU A 245 -8.88 6.39 7.88
C LEU A 245 -9.21 7.18 6.61
N ALA A 246 -9.15 8.50 6.65
CA ALA A 246 -9.35 9.37 5.49
C ALA A 246 -8.34 9.02 4.39
N ARG A 247 -7.05 8.89 4.74
CA ARG A 247 -6.01 8.45 3.80
C ARG A 247 -6.30 7.08 3.23
N LEU A 248 -6.63 6.10 4.08
CA LEU A 248 -6.92 4.73 3.65
C LEU A 248 -8.07 4.72 2.64
N LEU A 249 -9.15 5.43 2.93
CA LEU A 249 -10.32 5.55 2.06
C LEU A 249 -9.99 6.21 0.72
N LEU A 250 -9.22 7.30 0.74
CA LEU A 250 -8.81 8.00 -0.47
C LEU A 250 -7.91 7.13 -1.37
N VAL A 251 -6.98 6.37 -0.77
CA VAL A 251 -6.08 5.44 -1.50
C VAL A 251 -6.87 4.29 -2.14
N HIS A 252 -7.93 3.81 -1.49
CA HIS A 252 -8.76 2.71 -2.00
C HIS A 252 -9.95 3.18 -2.86
N GLY A 253 -10.01 4.47 -3.22
CA GLY A 253 -11.04 5.02 -4.12
C GLY A 253 -12.46 5.14 -3.54
N ALA A 254 -12.59 5.19 -2.21
CA ALA A 254 -13.88 5.34 -1.53
C ALA A 254 -14.57 6.69 -1.83
N PRO A 255 -15.91 6.77 -1.66
CA PRO A 255 -16.65 8.02 -1.89
C PRO A 255 -16.11 9.16 -1.00
N ARG A 256 -15.92 10.33 -1.62
CA ARG A 256 -15.25 11.48 -0.99
C ARG A 256 -16.15 12.26 -0.01
N GLY A 257 -17.46 12.22 -0.20
CA GLY A 257 -18.45 12.92 0.63
C GLY A 257 -18.31 12.63 2.14
N PRO A 258 -18.33 11.37 2.58
CA PRO A 258 -18.20 11.04 4.01
C PRO A 258 -16.83 11.40 4.60
N VAL A 259 -15.75 11.30 3.81
CA VAL A 259 -14.41 11.76 4.23
C VAL A 259 -14.41 13.27 4.44
N ALA A 260 -14.96 14.03 3.49
CA ALA A 260 -15.08 15.49 3.60
C ALA A 260 -15.96 15.91 4.78
N ALA A 261 -17.08 15.22 5.01
CA ALA A 261 -17.96 15.49 6.15
C ALA A 261 -17.28 15.23 7.49
N ALA A 262 -16.54 14.12 7.63
CA ALA A 262 -15.77 13.83 8.83
C ALA A 262 -14.67 14.88 9.08
N LEU A 263 -13.96 15.31 8.04
CA LEU A 263 -12.95 16.37 8.14
C LEU A 263 -13.57 17.73 8.48
N ALA A 264 -14.72 18.07 7.90
CA ALA A 264 -15.44 19.29 8.23
C ALA A 264 -15.93 19.30 9.69
N LEU A 265 -16.32 18.13 10.22
CA LEU A 265 -16.76 18.01 11.60
C LEU A 265 -15.65 18.34 12.62
N VAL A 266 -14.36 18.16 12.25
CA VAL A 266 -13.21 18.56 13.09
C VAL A 266 -13.13 20.09 13.27
N LEU A 267 -13.65 20.86 12.32
CA LEU A 267 -13.69 22.33 12.41
C LEU A 267 -14.73 22.81 13.42
N VAL A 268 -15.68 21.96 13.82
CA VAL A 268 -16.69 22.29 14.83
C VAL A 268 -16.01 22.33 16.22
N PRO A 269 -16.10 23.43 16.96
CA PRO A 269 -15.31 23.63 18.17
C PRO A 269 -15.83 22.86 19.41
N THR A 270 -16.49 21.72 19.23
CA THR A 270 -17.04 20.91 20.33
C THR A 270 -16.12 19.73 20.67
N PRO A 271 -15.89 19.44 21.98
CA PRO A 271 -14.97 18.38 22.39
C PRO A 271 -15.27 16.97 21.83
N PRO A 272 -16.54 16.50 21.71
CA PRO A 272 -16.81 15.18 21.18
C PRO A 272 -16.80 15.10 19.64
N ALA A 273 -16.72 16.22 18.91
CA ALA A 273 -16.86 16.23 17.45
C ALA A 273 -15.80 15.38 16.76
N VAL A 274 -14.54 15.47 17.20
CA VAL A 274 -13.42 14.72 16.60
C VAL A 274 -13.55 13.22 16.85
N ALA A 275 -13.95 12.81 18.06
CA ALA A 275 -14.17 11.41 18.40
C ALA A 275 -15.38 10.84 17.63
N ALA A 276 -16.47 11.59 17.53
CA ALA A 276 -17.64 11.21 16.75
C ALA A 276 -17.32 11.09 15.25
N ALA A 277 -16.55 12.03 14.70
CA ALA A 277 -16.09 12.00 13.32
C ALA A 277 -15.22 10.76 13.04
N ALA A 278 -14.28 10.45 13.94
CA ALA A 278 -13.42 9.28 13.82
C ALA A 278 -14.23 7.97 13.89
N ALA A 279 -15.16 7.85 14.84
CA ALA A 279 -16.03 6.69 14.98
C ALA A 279 -16.94 6.49 13.76
N GLY A 280 -17.57 7.56 13.28
CA GLY A 280 -18.40 7.52 12.07
C GLY A 280 -17.61 7.13 10.82
N LEU A 281 -16.40 7.66 10.66
CA LEU A 281 -15.53 7.32 9.54
C LEU A 281 -15.02 5.88 9.61
N LEU A 282 -14.78 5.34 10.81
CA LEU A 282 -14.39 3.94 11.02
C LEU A 282 -15.52 2.98 10.61
N VAL A 283 -16.76 3.27 11.03
CA VAL A 283 -17.94 2.50 10.62
C VAL A 283 -18.11 2.57 9.10
N HIS A 284 -17.97 3.76 8.51
CA HIS A 284 -18.04 3.93 7.07
C HIS A 284 -16.96 3.14 6.33
N ALA A 285 -15.72 3.15 6.83
CA ALA A 285 -14.62 2.41 6.24
C ALA A 285 -14.87 0.90 6.27
N ALA A 286 -15.37 0.37 7.38
CA ALA A 286 -15.75 -1.04 7.49
C ALA A 286 -16.84 -1.41 6.45
N LEU A 287 -17.83 -0.53 6.23
CA LEU A 287 -18.89 -0.76 5.25
C LEU A 287 -18.39 -0.70 3.81
N VAL A 288 -17.65 0.34 3.41
CA VAL A 288 -17.19 0.53 2.03
C VAL A 288 -16.19 -0.55 1.64
N LEU A 289 -15.22 -0.86 2.50
CA LEU A 289 -14.22 -1.89 2.20
C LEU A 289 -14.85 -3.30 2.17
N SER A 290 -15.97 -3.51 2.87
CA SER A 290 -16.76 -4.76 2.77
C SER A 290 -17.68 -4.82 1.54
N ARG A 291 -18.03 -3.68 0.93
CA ARG A 291 -18.89 -3.60 -0.26
C ARG A 291 -18.11 -3.55 -1.57
N ALA A 292 -16.91 -2.97 -1.59
CA ALA A 292 -16.05 -2.96 -2.77
C ALA A 292 -15.66 -4.39 -3.22
N SER A 293 -15.66 -5.35 -2.30
CA SER A 293 -15.55 -6.76 -2.63
C SER A 293 -16.80 -7.31 -3.33
N ALA A 294 -18.01 -6.86 -2.97
CA ALA A 294 -19.31 -7.29 -3.52
C ALA A 294 -19.43 -7.17 -5.05
N HIS A 295 -18.89 -6.10 -5.63
CA HIS A 295 -19.14 -5.73 -7.03
C HIS A 295 -18.12 -6.27 -8.04
N ALA A 296 -17.07 -6.98 -7.61
CA ALA A 296 -16.06 -7.54 -8.52
C ALA A 296 -16.49 -8.86 -9.21
N ARG A 297 -17.78 -9.22 -9.19
CA ARG A 297 -18.34 -10.46 -9.78
C ARG A 297 -19.46 -10.24 -10.81
N HIS A 298 -19.50 -9.10 -11.46
CA HIS A 298 -20.39 -8.90 -12.60
C HIS A 298 -19.60 -8.52 -13.85
#